data_AF-A0A3P6SSA5-F1
#
_entry.id   AF-A0A3P6SSA5-F1
#
_cell.length_a   1.000
_cell.length_b   1.000
_cell.length_c   1.000
_cell.angle_alpha   90.00
_cell.angle_beta   90.00
_cell.angle_gamma   90.00
#
_symmetry.space_group_name_H-M   'P 1'
#
loop_
_entity.id
_entity.type
_entity.pdbx_description
1 polymer ?
#
loop_
_entity_poly.entity_id
_entity_poly.type
_entity_poly.pdbx_seq_one_letter_code
_entity_poly.pdbx_strand_id
1 'polypeptide(L)'
;MRASKRELLRSKWMLKVTQIYLGDFKDIICGAAMITYQYGKKVIQSWIAKIIQFPRSVTESSIQEFMHFFDMGPVPDNFNYSFLMTSHFWDYVIINAKCYGEDFASTYIGHIILSRMATSRVLLFIFLHILLPKLAFLLHRKISMQTFGLSERRFCALIVSFLIGAGTHQLYLKWQQPTLPPPPYYSRTVVALVVEFICPKVRKNRLKFLFYPVGSATLLCISYGIFYEQFDFIYLFSTVVAAGFTFTNLQGLLGKGCYRSDYATAQDHIALPINSMYNQFICTILFGTYMPDRAPLEATPDVFEEQYTIITR
;
A
#
# COMPACT_ATOMS: atom_id res chain seq x y z
N MET A 1 7.20 -26.55 -70.77
CA MET A 1 6.67 -25.15 -70.77
C MET A 1 5.34 -24.93 -70.02
N ARG A 2 4.68 -25.93 -69.39
CA ARG A 2 3.39 -25.74 -68.66
C ARG A 2 3.51 -25.50 -67.14
N ALA A 3 4.64 -25.83 -66.50
CA ALA A 3 4.81 -25.70 -65.04
C ALA A 3 4.95 -24.22 -64.59
N SER A 4 5.77 -23.43 -65.30
CA SER A 4 6.04 -22.01 -65.01
C SER A 4 4.77 -21.14 -65.02
N LYS A 5 3.82 -21.39 -65.92
CA LYS A 5 2.57 -20.60 -66.02
C LYS A 5 1.62 -20.84 -64.83
N ARG A 6 1.66 -22.05 -64.25
CA ARG A 6 0.81 -22.46 -63.12
C ARG A 6 1.36 -21.90 -61.79
N GLU A 7 2.69 -21.86 -61.64
CA GLU A 7 3.35 -21.19 -60.51
C GLU A 7 3.18 -19.66 -60.54
N LEU A 8 3.26 -19.04 -61.72
CA LEU A 8 3.02 -17.60 -61.89
C LEU A 8 1.58 -17.20 -61.52
N LEU A 9 0.59 -18.04 -61.89
CA LEU A 9 -0.81 -17.83 -61.52
C LEU A 9 -1.05 -18.01 -60.01
N ARG A 10 -0.37 -18.98 -59.38
CA ARG A 10 -0.44 -19.21 -57.93
C ARG A 10 0.19 -18.07 -57.14
N SER A 11 1.33 -17.55 -57.61
CA SER A 11 2.00 -16.35 -57.08
C SER A 11 1.11 -15.10 -57.16
N LYS A 12 0.49 -14.84 -58.32
CA LYS A 12 -0.44 -13.71 -58.49
C LYS A 12 -1.68 -13.82 -57.60
N TRP A 13 -2.22 -15.02 -57.40
CA TRP A 13 -3.37 -15.24 -56.54
C TRP A 13 -3.02 -15.05 -55.06
N MET A 14 -1.88 -15.60 -54.61
CA MET A 14 -1.35 -15.36 -53.25
C MET A 14 -1.11 -13.87 -53.01
N LEU A 15 -0.50 -13.14 -53.95
CA LEU A 15 -0.26 -11.70 -53.82
C LEU A 15 -1.57 -10.91 -53.65
N LYS A 16 -2.61 -11.29 -54.40
CA LYS A 16 -3.93 -10.64 -54.33
C LYS A 16 -4.64 -10.93 -53.01
N VAL A 17 -4.54 -12.15 -52.50
CA VAL A 17 -5.08 -12.55 -51.19
C VAL A 17 -4.33 -11.82 -50.06
N THR A 18 -2.99 -11.74 -50.13
CA THR A 18 -2.18 -10.99 -49.15
C THR A 18 -2.51 -9.49 -49.16
N GLN A 19 -2.79 -8.89 -50.32
CA GLN A 19 -3.23 -7.50 -50.42
C GLN A 19 -4.61 -7.27 -49.78
N ILE A 20 -5.55 -8.21 -49.92
CA ILE A 20 -6.87 -8.11 -49.28
C ILE A 20 -6.71 -8.20 -47.76
N TYR A 21 -5.95 -9.17 -47.25
CA TYR A 21 -5.68 -9.29 -45.81
C TYR A 21 -4.95 -8.06 -45.23
N LEU A 22 -3.99 -7.48 -45.96
CA LEU A 22 -3.31 -6.24 -45.55
C LEU A 22 -4.27 -5.03 -45.55
N GLY A 23 -5.22 -4.97 -46.48
CA GLY A 23 -6.28 -3.96 -46.52
C GLY A 23 -7.19 -4.06 -45.29
N ASP A 24 -7.72 -5.25 -45.01
CA ASP A 24 -8.58 -5.49 -43.85
C ASP A 24 -7.83 -5.24 -42.54
N PHE A 25 -6.55 -5.61 -42.45
CA PHE A 25 -5.71 -5.36 -41.28
C PHE A 25 -5.46 -3.87 -41.05
N LYS A 26 -5.28 -3.09 -42.12
CA LYS A 26 -5.17 -1.63 -42.05
C LYS A 26 -6.47 -1.00 -41.54
N ASP A 27 -7.62 -1.47 -42.01
CA ASP A 27 -8.91 -0.94 -41.59
C ASP A 27 -9.26 -1.33 -40.14
N ILE A 28 -8.87 -2.52 -39.70
CA ILE A 28 -8.99 -2.95 -38.30
C ILE A 28 -8.06 -2.11 -37.39
N ILE A 29 -6.82 -1.86 -37.79
CA ILE A 29 -5.88 -1.00 -37.02
C ILE A 29 -6.40 0.44 -36.95
N CYS A 30 -6.86 1.00 -38.07
CA CYS A 30 -7.43 2.34 -38.11
C CYS A 30 -8.70 2.43 -37.27
N GLY A 31 -9.59 1.44 -37.33
CA GLY A 31 -10.79 1.35 -36.50
C GLY A 31 -10.48 1.23 -35.02
N ALA A 32 -9.54 0.36 -34.64
CA ALA A 32 -9.07 0.19 -33.27
C ALA A 32 -8.42 1.48 -32.74
N ALA A 33 -7.54 2.11 -33.52
CA ALA A 33 -6.92 3.38 -33.15
C ALA A 33 -7.96 4.50 -32.96
N MET A 34 -9.00 4.53 -33.80
CA MET A 34 -10.07 5.53 -33.70
C MET A 34 -10.97 5.28 -32.48
N ILE A 35 -11.27 4.02 -32.14
CA ILE A 35 -11.99 3.64 -30.93
C ILE A 35 -11.16 3.97 -29.67
N THR A 36 -9.86 3.63 -29.66
CA THR A 36 -8.94 3.94 -28.56
C THR A 36 -8.79 5.44 -28.38
N TYR A 37 -8.73 6.21 -29.48
CA TYR A 37 -8.70 7.67 -29.44
C TYR A 37 -10.02 8.26 -28.91
N GLN A 38 -11.18 7.78 -29.36
CA GLN A 38 -12.48 8.25 -28.86
C GLN A 38 -12.70 7.89 -27.39
N TYR A 39 -12.28 6.70 -26.97
CA TYR A 39 -12.35 6.27 -25.57
C TYR A 39 -11.39 7.08 -24.70
N GLY A 40 -10.14 7.25 -25.15
CA GLY A 40 -9.14 8.09 -24.52
C GLY A 40 -9.61 9.54 -24.38
N LYS A 41 -10.21 10.12 -25.42
CA LYS A 41 -10.81 11.45 -25.40
C LYS A 41 -11.94 11.56 -24.38
N LYS A 42 -12.87 10.59 -24.33
CA LYS A 42 -13.95 10.57 -23.32
C LYS A 42 -13.43 10.43 -21.90
N VAL A 43 -12.40 9.61 -21.69
CA VAL A 43 -11.75 9.45 -20.38
C VAL A 43 -11.07 10.76 -19.99
N ILE A 44 -10.25 11.35 -20.86
CA ILE A 44 -9.58 12.64 -20.62
C ILE A 44 -10.59 13.75 -20.39
N GLN A 45 -11.68 13.82 -21.17
CA GLN A 45 -12.75 14.80 -20.96
C GLN A 45 -13.50 14.57 -19.65
N SER A 46 -13.71 13.31 -19.23
CA SER A 46 -14.29 13.00 -17.91
C SER A 46 -13.35 13.38 -16.77
N TRP A 47 -12.04 13.17 -16.93
CA TRP A 47 -11.02 13.60 -15.98
C TRP A 47 -10.91 15.12 -15.90
N ILE A 48 -10.84 15.81 -17.04
CA ILE A 48 -10.86 17.27 -17.11
C ILE A 48 -12.16 17.82 -16.54
N ALA A 49 -13.32 17.21 -16.81
CA ALA A 49 -14.59 17.60 -16.20
C ALA A 49 -14.59 17.36 -14.67
N LYS A 50 -13.97 16.28 -14.17
CA LYS A 50 -13.79 16.04 -12.72
C LYS A 50 -12.81 17.01 -12.07
N ILE A 51 -11.78 17.44 -12.80
CA ILE A 51 -10.80 18.45 -12.36
C ILE A 51 -11.41 19.86 -12.40
N ILE A 52 -12.25 20.18 -13.39
CA ILE A 52 -12.96 21.46 -13.50
C ILE A 52 -14.13 21.51 -12.50
N GLN A 53 -14.79 20.38 -12.25
CA GLN A 53 -15.75 20.20 -11.16
C GLN A 53 -15.06 19.82 -9.85
N PHE A 54 -13.81 20.25 -9.60
CA PHE A 54 -13.21 20.11 -8.28
C PHE A 54 -14.17 20.78 -7.29
N PRO A 55 -14.87 20.03 -6.43
CA PRO A 55 -15.98 20.59 -5.70
C PRO A 55 -15.45 21.70 -4.79
N ARG A 56 -16.13 22.85 -4.72
CA ARG A 56 -15.77 23.91 -3.77
C ARG A 56 -15.60 23.36 -2.35
N SER A 57 -16.37 22.34 -1.97
CA SER A 57 -16.24 21.62 -0.71
C SER A 57 -14.91 20.87 -0.53
N VAL A 58 -14.29 20.35 -1.59
CA VAL A 58 -12.95 19.73 -1.51
C VAL A 58 -11.89 20.82 -1.40
N THR A 59 -12.01 21.92 -2.13
CA THR A 59 -11.09 23.06 -2.00
C THR A 59 -11.17 23.71 -0.62
N GLU A 60 -12.39 23.93 -0.10
CA GLU A 60 -12.63 24.43 1.25
C GLU A 60 -12.13 23.46 2.32
N SER A 61 -12.34 22.15 2.14
CA SER A 61 -11.79 21.10 3.02
C SER A 61 -10.25 21.12 3.00
N SER A 62 -9.61 21.23 1.83
CA SER A 62 -8.16 21.29 1.72
C SER A 62 -7.59 22.59 2.32
N ILE A 63 -8.28 23.72 2.17
CA ILE A 63 -7.89 25.00 2.79
C ILE A 63 -8.04 24.91 4.31
N GLN A 64 -9.10 24.29 4.82
CA GLN A 64 -9.27 24.06 6.25
C GLN A 64 -8.21 23.10 6.81
N GLU A 65 -7.89 22.01 6.12
CA GLU A 65 -6.78 21.12 6.49
C GLU A 65 -5.43 21.85 6.46
N PHE A 66 -5.22 22.74 5.48
CA PHE A 66 -4.02 23.56 5.39
C PHE A 66 -3.93 24.57 6.54
N MET A 67 -4.98 25.34 6.81
CA MET A 67 -5.02 26.29 7.93
C MET A 67 -4.84 25.58 9.27
N HIS A 68 -5.41 24.38 9.39
CA HIS A 68 -5.25 23.55 10.57
C HIS A 68 -3.77 23.17 10.80
N PHE A 69 -3.03 22.86 9.73
CA PHE A 69 -1.63 22.51 9.85
C PHE A 69 -0.79 23.59 10.58
N PHE A 70 -1.19 24.86 10.45
CA PHE A 70 -0.54 26.00 11.10
C PHE A 70 -1.19 26.42 12.43
N ASP A 71 -2.21 25.69 12.91
CA ASP A 71 -2.84 25.96 14.19
C ASP A 71 -1.90 25.59 15.35
N MET A 72 -1.49 26.60 16.10
CA MET A 72 -0.63 26.49 17.28
C MET A 72 -1.39 26.71 18.59
N GLY A 73 -2.73 26.68 18.56
CA GLY A 73 -3.58 26.71 19.74
C GLY A 73 -3.34 25.52 20.68
N PRO A 74 -3.93 25.51 21.89
CA PRO A 74 -3.77 24.41 22.84
C PRO A 74 -4.31 23.08 22.29
N VAL A 75 -3.83 21.96 22.83
CA VAL A 75 -4.34 20.62 22.50
C VAL A 75 -5.82 20.53 22.91
N PRO A 76 -6.71 19.92 22.09
CA PRO A 76 -8.11 19.75 22.44
C PRO A 76 -8.31 19.05 23.80
N ASP A 77 -9.21 19.55 24.64
CA ASP A 77 -9.42 19.03 26.00
C ASP A 77 -9.91 17.56 26.03
N ASN A 78 -10.56 17.11 24.95
CA ASN A 78 -11.06 15.75 24.78
C ASN A 78 -10.09 14.82 24.01
N PHE A 79 -8.83 15.23 23.82
CA PHE A 79 -7.83 14.42 23.13
C PHE A 79 -7.58 13.10 23.90
N ASN A 80 -7.70 11.97 23.20
CA ASN A 80 -7.41 10.67 23.77
C ASN A 80 -5.92 10.32 23.65
N TYR A 81 -5.17 10.48 24.74
CA TYR A 81 -3.73 10.23 24.78
C TYR A 81 -3.33 8.76 24.61
N SER A 82 -4.21 7.80 24.94
CA SER A 82 -3.94 6.36 24.76
C SER A 82 -4.26 5.86 23.34
N PHE A 83 -4.84 6.72 22.50
CA PHE A 83 -5.22 6.37 21.13
C PHE A 83 -4.02 5.86 20.32
N LEU A 84 -2.89 6.57 20.36
CA LEU A 84 -1.71 6.19 19.59
C LEU A 84 -1.14 4.85 20.01
N MET A 85 -1.09 4.58 21.32
CA MET A 85 -0.62 3.30 21.85
C MET A 85 -1.56 2.16 21.44
N THR A 86 -2.87 2.37 21.58
CA THR A 86 -3.87 1.38 21.19
C THR A 86 -3.82 1.10 19.68
N SER A 87 -3.72 2.14 18.86
CA SER A 87 -3.60 2.00 17.41
C SER A 87 -2.31 1.27 17.03
N HIS A 88 -1.18 1.62 17.67
CA HIS A 88 0.10 0.97 17.41
C HIS A 88 0.08 -0.52 17.77
N PHE A 89 -0.53 -0.89 18.90
CA PHE A 89 -0.73 -2.28 19.30
C PHE A 89 -1.51 -3.06 18.22
N TRP A 90 -2.63 -2.51 17.75
CA TRP A 90 -3.43 -3.21 16.73
C TRP A 90 -2.75 -3.26 15.37
N ASP A 91 -2.07 -2.20 14.94
CA ASP A 91 -1.26 -2.19 13.73
C ASP A 91 -0.18 -3.29 13.79
N TYR A 92 0.50 -3.43 14.93
CA TYR A 92 1.47 -4.50 15.16
C TYR A 92 0.83 -5.89 15.07
N VAL A 93 -0.29 -6.13 15.77
CA VAL A 93 -0.99 -7.44 15.73
C VAL A 93 -1.47 -7.77 14.31
N ILE A 94 -1.96 -6.78 13.56
CA ILE A 94 -2.44 -6.97 12.19
C ILE A 94 -1.29 -7.32 11.24
N ILE A 95 -0.17 -6.62 11.32
CA ILE A 95 1.00 -6.94 10.51
C ILE A 95 1.54 -8.33 10.87
N ASN A 96 1.62 -8.68 12.16
CA ASN A 96 2.02 -10.03 12.55
C ASN A 96 1.09 -11.12 11.98
N ALA A 97 -0.21 -10.83 11.84
CA ALA A 97 -1.12 -11.75 11.16
C ALA A 97 -0.76 -11.94 9.67
N LYS A 98 -0.24 -10.90 8.99
CA LYS A 98 0.33 -11.03 7.64
C LYS A 98 1.56 -11.94 7.66
N CYS A 99 2.52 -11.70 8.56
CA CYS A 99 3.71 -12.55 8.71
C CYS A 99 3.34 -14.02 8.88
N TYR A 100 2.40 -14.32 9.78
CA TYR A 100 1.94 -15.69 10.01
C TYR A 100 1.30 -16.32 8.77
N GLY A 101 0.68 -15.51 7.91
CA GLY A 101 0.19 -15.94 6.60
C GLY A 101 1.33 -16.35 5.67
N GLU A 102 2.40 -15.56 5.64
CA GLU A 102 3.61 -15.87 4.86
C GLU A 102 4.29 -17.15 5.38
N ASP A 103 4.49 -17.23 6.70
CA ASP A 103 5.05 -18.42 7.35
C ASP A 103 4.22 -19.66 7.03
N PHE A 104 2.89 -19.57 7.15
CA PHE A 104 1.99 -20.64 6.78
C PHE A 104 2.18 -21.07 5.32
N ALA A 105 2.25 -20.12 4.38
CA ALA A 105 2.45 -20.40 2.96
C ALA A 105 3.82 -21.04 2.66
N SER A 106 4.84 -20.71 3.46
CA SER A 106 6.18 -21.30 3.36
C SER A 106 6.24 -22.75 3.87
N THR A 107 5.25 -23.19 4.65
CA THR A 107 5.18 -24.60 5.08
C THR A 107 4.75 -25.52 3.94
N TYR A 108 5.17 -26.79 4.00
CA TYR A 108 4.74 -27.82 3.04
C TYR A 108 3.21 -27.92 2.92
N ILE A 109 2.51 -27.93 4.06
CA ILE A 109 1.04 -28.05 4.10
C ILE A 109 0.37 -26.80 3.52
N GLY A 110 0.81 -25.61 3.92
CA GLY A 110 0.24 -24.36 3.42
C GLY A 110 0.46 -24.19 1.93
N HIS A 111 1.67 -24.50 1.42
CA HIS A 111 1.95 -24.49 0.00
C HIS A 111 1.03 -25.43 -0.80
N ILE A 112 0.74 -26.64 -0.31
CA ILE A 112 -0.18 -27.57 -0.98
C ILE A 112 -1.60 -27.00 -1.03
N ILE A 113 -2.10 -26.49 0.10
CA ILE A 113 -3.46 -25.93 0.19
C ILE A 113 -3.58 -24.74 -0.77
N LEU A 114 -2.65 -23.80 -0.70
CA LEU A 114 -2.65 -22.60 -1.52
C LEU A 114 -2.46 -22.91 -3.00
N SER A 115 -1.60 -23.87 -3.37
CA SER A 115 -1.41 -24.26 -4.76
C SER A 115 -2.65 -24.91 -5.37
N ARG A 116 -3.45 -25.63 -4.56
CA ARG A 116 -4.74 -26.18 -5.00
C ARG A 116 -5.78 -25.09 -5.19
N MET A 117 -5.86 -24.14 -4.26
CA MET A 117 -6.81 -23.03 -4.32
C MET A 117 -6.45 -21.99 -5.41
N ALA A 118 -5.17 -21.76 -5.63
CA ALA A 118 -4.62 -20.80 -6.57
C ALA A 118 -4.03 -21.50 -7.80
N THR A 119 -4.86 -22.28 -8.51
CA THR A 119 -4.45 -23.07 -9.68
C THR A 119 -3.84 -22.21 -10.79
N SER A 120 -4.19 -20.92 -10.84
CA SER A 120 -3.57 -19.92 -11.71
C SER A 120 -2.99 -18.77 -10.89
N ARG A 121 -1.68 -18.53 -11.05
CA ARG A 121 -1.00 -17.37 -10.44
C ARG A 121 -1.55 -16.03 -10.95
N VAL A 122 -2.05 -15.99 -12.19
CA VAL A 122 -2.69 -14.80 -12.76
C VAL A 122 -4.01 -14.50 -12.05
N LEU A 123 -4.82 -15.53 -11.77
CA LEU A 123 -6.06 -15.35 -11.02
C LEU A 123 -5.78 -14.95 -9.57
N LEU A 124 -4.76 -15.53 -8.93
CA LEU A 124 -4.31 -15.12 -7.60
C LEU A 124 -3.85 -13.66 -7.60
N PHE A 125 -3.09 -13.23 -8.61
CA PHE A 125 -2.66 -11.85 -8.77
C PHE A 125 -3.86 -10.88 -8.86
N ILE A 126 -4.82 -11.17 -9.75
CA ILE A 126 -6.03 -10.35 -9.93
C ILE A 126 -6.85 -10.31 -8.64
N PHE A 127 -6.99 -11.46 -7.97
CA PHE A 127 -7.71 -11.52 -6.71
C PHE A 127 -7.03 -10.63 -5.66
N LEU A 128 -5.74 -10.81 -5.44
CA LEU A 128 -4.99 -10.16 -4.37
C LEU A 128 -4.77 -8.66 -4.61
N HIS A 129 -4.46 -8.24 -5.83
CA HIS A 129 -4.13 -6.84 -6.16
C HIS A 129 -5.30 -6.01 -6.68
N ILE A 130 -6.45 -6.61 -7.03
CA ILE A 130 -7.59 -5.86 -7.58
C ILE A 130 -8.86 -6.17 -6.81
N LEU A 131 -9.25 -7.44 -6.69
CA LEU A 131 -10.53 -7.80 -6.08
C LEU A 131 -10.53 -7.61 -4.56
N LEU A 132 -9.46 -8.00 -3.87
CA LEU A 132 -9.35 -7.94 -2.42
C LEU A 132 -9.29 -6.50 -1.88
N PRO A 133 -8.51 -5.55 -2.46
CA PRO A 133 -8.55 -4.16 -2.03
C PRO A 133 -9.89 -3.50 -2.33
N LYS A 134 -10.52 -3.84 -3.47
CA LYS A 134 -11.86 -3.37 -3.82
C LYS A 134 -12.92 -3.94 -2.87
N LEU A 135 -12.81 -5.22 -2.49
CA LEU A 135 -13.68 -5.86 -1.51
C LEU A 135 -13.49 -5.23 -0.14
N ALA A 136 -12.26 -4.99 0.30
CA ALA A 136 -11.94 -4.30 1.54
C ALA A 136 -12.55 -2.88 1.57
N PHE A 137 -12.40 -2.13 0.48
CA PHE A 137 -13.02 -0.80 0.33
C PHE A 137 -14.57 -0.87 0.33
N LEU A 138 -15.15 -1.87 -0.34
CA LEU A 138 -16.60 -2.05 -0.40
C LEU A 138 -17.18 -2.55 0.93
N LEU A 139 -16.50 -3.47 1.62
CA LEU A 139 -16.84 -3.89 2.98
C LEU A 139 -16.79 -2.68 3.91
N HIS A 140 -15.76 -1.84 3.77
CA HIS A 140 -15.64 -0.60 4.52
C HIS A 140 -16.78 0.39 4.25
N ARG A 141 -17.21 0.58 2.99
CA ARG A 141 -18.23 1.56 2.61
C ARG A 141 -19.68 1.07 2.76
N LYS A 142 -19.94 -0.23 2.56
CA LYS A 142 -21.29 -0.81 2.42
C LYS A 142 -21.80 -1.44 3.72
N ILE A 143 -20.91 -1.87 4.60
CA ILE A 143 -21.30 -2.31 5.95
C ILE A 143 -21.58 -1.05 6.75
N SER A 144 -22.86 -0.78 7.03
CA SER A 144 -23.25 0.39 7.81
C SER A 144 -22.58 0.34 9.19
N MET A 145 -22.32 1.53 9.74
CA MET A 145 -21.66 1.73 11.05
C MET A 145 -22.31 0.97 12.22
N GLN A 146 -23.49 0.36 12.03
CA GLN A 146 -24.32 -0.24 13.07
C GLN A 146 -24.28 -1.78 13.12
N THR A 147 -23.77 -2.48 12.10
CA THR A 147 -23.90 -3.96 12.02
C THR A 147 -22.75 -4.75 12.64
N PHE A 148 -21.55 -4.17 12.70
CA PHE A 148 -20.37 -4.82 13.29
C PHE A 148 -19.66 -3.85 14.24
N GLY A 149 -19.33 -4.33 15.44
CA GLY A 149 -18.52 -3.61 16.42
C GLY A 149 -17.04 -3.55 16.02
N LEU A 150 -16.26 -2.83 16.84
CA LEU A 150 -14.82 -2.67 16.61
C LEU A 150 -14.06 -4.00 16.70
N SER A 151 -14.50 -4.92 17.56
CA SER A 151 -13.96 -6.27 17.74
C SER A 151 -14.06 -7.10 16.46
N GLU A 152 -15.25 -7.17 15.85
CA GLU A 152 -15.47 -7.97 14.64
C GLU A 152 -14.69 -7.38 13.47
N ARG A 153 -14.59 -6.05 13.38
CA ARG A 153 -13.80 -5.39 12.33
C ARG A 153 -12.32 -5.68 12.47
N ARG A 154 -11.78 -5.67 13.69
CA ARG A 154 -10.38 -6.06 13.96
C ARG A 154 -10.16 -7.53 13.58
N PHE A 155 -11.08 -8.41 13.94
CA PHE A 155 -11.01 -9.82 13.55
C PHE A 155 -11.01 -10.02 12.02
N CYS A 156 -11.87 -9.31 11.30
CA CYS A 156 -11.85 -9.30 9.83
C CYS A 156 -10.52 -8.78 9.28
N ALA A 157 -9.96 -7.72 9.87
CA ALA A 157 -8.66 -7.19 9.46
C ALA A 157 -7.54 -8.24 9.65
N LEU A 158 -7.58 -9.03 10.73
CA LEU A 158 -6.62 -10.13 10.96
C LEU A 158 -6.74 -11.22 9.89
N ILE A 159 -7.96 -11.67 9.57
CA ILE A 159 -8.19 -12.67 8.52
C ILE A 159 -7.70 -12.16 7.18
N VAL A 160 -8.06 -10.92 6.82
CA VAL A 160 -7.63 -10.31 5.55
C VAL A 160 -6.11 -10.19 5.50
N SER A 161 -5.49 -9.76 6.60
CA SER A 161 -4.04 -9.64 6.71
C SER A 161 -3.34 -10.98 6.50
N PHE A 162 -3.81 -12.05 7.16
CA PHE A 162 -3.30 -13.40 6.98
C PHE A 162 -3.43 -13.90 5.54
N LEU A 163 -4.60 -13.69 4.91
CA LEU A 163 -4.82 -14.07 3.51
C LEU A 163 -3.91 -13.30 2.55
N ILE A 164 -3.66 -12.02 2.82
CA ILE A 164 -2.71 -11.20 2.07
C ILE A 164 -1.30 -11.78 2.19
N GLY A 165 -0.82 -12.08 3.40
CA GLY A 165 0.50 -12.67 3.62
C GLY A 165 0.65 -14.02 2.91
N ALA A 166 -0.31 -14.92 3.11
CA ALA A 166 -0.28 -16.23 2.47
C ALA A 166 -0.30 -16.13 0.94
N GLY A 167 -1.15 -15.26 0.39
CA GLY A 167 -1.28 -15.05 -1.05
C GLY A 167 -0.08 -14.36 -1.68
N THR A 168 0.49 -13.34 -1.03
CA THR A 168 1.70 -12.64 -1.50
C THR A 168 2.89 -13.58 -1.54
N HIS A 169 3.14 -14.33 -0.46
CA HIS A 169 4.22 -15.30 -0.43
C HIS A 169 4.09 -16.35 -1.54
N GLN A 170 2.89 -16.94 -1.69
CA GLN A 170 2.62 -17.93 -2.75
C GLN A 170 2.82 -17.35 -4.16
N LEU A 171 2.42 -16.09 -4.39
CA LEU A 171 2.56 -15.41 -5.67
C LEU A 171 4.03 -15.14 -6.01
N TYR A 172 4.82 -14.75 -5.01
CA TYR A 172 6.22 -14.36 -5.15
C TYR A 172 7.23 -15.47 -4.82
N LEU A 173 6.81 -16.72 -4.67
CA LEU A 173 7.70 -17.87 -4.40
C LEU A 173 8.96 -17.95 -5.29
N LYS A 174 8.86 -17.49 -6.54
CA LYS A 174 9.96 -17.52 -7.52
C LYS A 174 10.73 -16.21 -7.60
N TRP A 175 10.42 -15.24 -6.76
CA TRP A 175 11.09 -13.96 -6.67
C TRP A 175 11.90 -13.90 -5.38
N GLN A 176 13.17 -13.55 -5.52
CA GLN A 176 14.00 -13.17 -4.39
C GLN A 176 13.79 -11.69 -4.13
N GLN A 177 13.28 -11.37 -2.94
CA GLN A 177 13.18 -9.99 -2.48
C GLN A 177 14.58 -9.36 -2.37
N PRO A 178 14.72 -8.06 -2.67
CA PRO A 178 15.98 -7.35 -2.44
C PRO A 178 16.32 -7.35 -0.95
N THR A 179 17.61 -7.50 -0.62
CA THR A 179 18.08 -7.17 0.73
C THR A 179 18.08 -5.66 0.89
N LEU A 180 17.01 -5.12 1.48
CA LEU A 180 16.95 -3.70 1.82
C LEU A 180 17.85 -3.42 3.03
N PRO A 181 18.52 -2.24 3.08
CA PRO A 181 19.20 -1.83 4.31
C PRO A 181 18.18 -1.76 5.47
N PRO A 182 18.60 -1.92 6.72
CA PRO A 182 17.69 -1.74 7.85
C PRO A 182 17.16 -0.30 7.87
N PRO A 183 15.84 -0.10 8.10
CA PRO A 183 15.29 1.25 8.22
C PRO A 183 15.95 2.00 9.39
N PRO A 184 15.96 3.34 9.39
CA PRO A 184 16.32 4.08 10.58
C PRO A 184 15.40 3.65 11.73
N TYR A 185 15.96 3.47 12.93
CA TYR A 185 15.20 3.03 14.11
C TYR A 185 14.34 4.17 14.68
N TYR A 186 13.44 4.70 13.86
CA TYR A 186 12.47 5.72 14.26
C TYR A 186 11.26 5.03 14.90
N SER A 187 11.38 4.78 16.21
CA SER A 187 10.40 3.96 16.93
C SER A 187 9.08 4.71 17.17
N ARG A 188 8.00 4.22 16.55
CA ARG A 188 6.63 4.64 16.86
C ARG A 188 6.21 4.34 18.29
N THR A 189 6.75 3.28 18.87
CA THR A 189 6.47 2.93 20.27
C THR A 189 6.94 4.07 21.18
N VAL A 190 8.10 4.66 20.91
CA VAL A 190 8.61 5.83 21.65
C VAL A 190 7.68 7.02 21.47
N VAL A 191 7.25 7.31 20.23
CA VAL A 191 6.26 8.38 19.95
C VAL A 191 4.98 8.16 20.77
N ALA A 192 4.41 6.96 20.74
CA ALA A 192 3.18 6.63 21.45
C ALA A 192 3.33 6.74 22.98
N LEU A 193 4.44 6.21 23.53
CA LEU A 193 4.74 6.31 24.97
C LEU A 193 4.87 7.76 25.44
N VAL A 194 5.58 8.59 24.68
CA VAL A 194 5.76 9.99 25.02
C VAL A 194 4.44 10.74 24.95
N VAL A 195 3.60 10.46 23.94
CA VAL A 195 2.27 11.04 23.85
C VAL A 195 1.37 10.60 25.01
N GLU A 196 1.42 9.34 25.41
CA GLU A 196 0.57 8.84 26.49
C GLU A 196 0.99 9.34 27.87
N PHE A 197 2.29 9.33 28.18
CA PHE A 197 2.77 9.57 29.56
C PHE A 197 3.35 10.96 29.80
N ILE A 198 3.89 11.64 28.78
CA ILE A 198 4.57 12.95 28.94
C ILE A 198 3.69 14.08 28.42
N CYS A 199 3.09 13.92 27.26
CA CYS A 199 2.30 14.98 26.61
C CYS A 199 1.06 15.48 27.40
N PRO A 200 0.39 14.71 28.28
CA PRO A 200 -0.70 15.24 29.11
C PRO A 200 -0.24 16.43 29.98
N LYS A 201 1.03 16.44 30.41
CA LYS A 201 1.62 17.49 31.24
C LYS A 201 1.86 18.79 30.47
N VAL A 202 1.91 18.75 29.14
CA VAL A 202 2.18 19.91 28.28
C VAL A 202 1.02 20.26 27.33
N ARG A 203 -0.20 19.77 27.60
CA ARG A 203 -1.39 20.00 26.77
C ARG A 203 -1.68 21.48 26.42
N LYS A 204 -1.30 22.41 27.31
CA LYS A 204 -1.48 23.85 27.10
C LYS A 204 -0.54 24.43 26.04
N ASN A 205 0.54 23.72 25.70
CA ASN A 205 1.54 24.15 24.74
C ASN A 205 1.69 23.07 23.66
N ARG A 206 0.96 23.26 22.55
CA ARG A 206 0.94 22.34 21.42
C ARG A 206 2.31 22.15 20.77
N LEU A 207 3.13 23.20 20.73
CA LEU A 207 4.50 23.09 20.25
C LEU A 207 5.29 22.06 21.08
N LYS A 208 5.24 22.14 22.41
CA LYS A 208 5.87 21.15 23.30
C LYS A 208 5.26 19.75 23.12
N PHE A 209 3.94 19.67 22.95
CA PHE A 209 3.25 18.41 22.67
C PHE A 209 3.78 17.73 21.40
N LEU A 210 4.06 18.47 20.34
CA LEU A 210 4.58 17.93 19.08
C LEU A 210 6.08 17.60 19.17
N PHE A 211 6.86 18.50 19.79
CA PHE A 211 8.32 18.36 19.84
C PHE A 211 8.80 17.23 20.75
N TYR A 212 8.15 16.97 21.88
CA TYR A 212 8.59 15.91 22.79
C TYR A 212 8.57 14.51 22.18
N PRO A 213 7.49 14.02 21.55
CA PRO A 213 7.47 12.69 20.95
C PRO A 213 8.39 12.60 19.72
N VAL A 214 8.36 13.61 18.83
CA VAL A 214 9.23 13.65 17.64
C VAL A 214 10.70 13.71 18.03
N GLY A 215 11.05 14.61 18.96
CA GLY A 215 12.40 14.78 19.46
C GLY A 215 12.93 13.54 20.18
N SER A 216 12.12 12.91 21.04
CA SER A 216 12.53 11.71 21.77
C SER A 216 12.79 10.53 20.81
N ALA A 217 11.89 10.31 19.84
CA ALA A 217 12.07 9.26 18.84
C ALA A 217 13.29 9.54 17.93
N THR A 218 13.50 10.81 17.54
CA THR A 218 14.66 11.22 16.74
C THR A 218 15.98 11.00 17.50
N LEU A 219 16.05 11.42 18.77
CA LEU A 219 17.24 11.24 19.60
C LEU A 219 17.59 9.77 19.79
N LEU A 220 16.57 8.93 20.03
CA LEU A 220 16.76 7.49 20.17
C LEU A 220 17.21 6.86 18.84
N CYS A 221 16.62 7.28 17.72
CA CYS A 221 17.00 6.83 16.37
C CYS A 221 18.46 7.18 16.04
N ILE A 222 18.89 8.41 16.32
CA ILE A 222 20.28 8.85 16.11
C ILE A 222 21.23 8.07 17.02
N SER A 223 20.89 7.95 18.31
CA SER A 223 21.71 7.20 19.28
C SER A 223 21.90 5.76 18.82
N TYR A 224 20.82 5.10 18.40
CA TYR A 224 20.87 3.74 17.86
C TYR A 224 21.80 3.64 16.65
N GLY A 225 21.64 4.54 15.66
CA GLY A 225 22.50 4.56 14.48
C GLY A 225 23.99 4.69 14.82
N ILE A 226 24.33 5.53 15.81
CA ILE A 226 25.71 5.71 16.27
C ILE A 226 26.24 4.47 16.98
N PHE A 227 25.47 3.89 17.92
CA PHE A 227 25.89 2.71 18.69
C PHE A 227 26.13 1.47 17.83
N TYR A 228 25.36 1.30 16.75
CA TYR A 228 25.46 0.15 15.87
C TYR A 228 26.27 0.43 14.58
N GLU A 229 26.98 1.55 14.50
CA GLU A 229 27.80 1.95 13.35
C GLU A 229 27.03 2.00 12.01
N GLN A 230 25.73 2.32 12.08
CA GLN A 230 24.81 2.44 10.92
C GLN A 230 24.54 3.89 10.52
N PHE A 231 25.19 4.86 11.17
CA PHE A 231 24.92 6.28 11.00
C PHE A 231 25.64 6.86 9.76
N ASP A 232 25.06 6.65 8.58
CA ASP A 232 25.48 7.27 7.34
C ASP A 232 24.55 8.42 6.90
N PHE A 233 24.83 9.02 5.74
CA PHE A 233 24.00 10.10 5.19
C PHE A 233 22.56 9.64 4.91
N ILE A 234 22.37 8.42 4.43
CA ILE A 234 21.05 7.87 4.09
C ILE A 234 20.22 7.66 5.35
N TYR A 235 20.84 7.16 6.43
CA TYR A 235 20.24 7.00 7.74
C TYR A 235 19.80 8.35 8.31
N LEU A 236 20.66 9.36 8.26
CA LEU A 236 20.35 10.71 8.72
C LEU A 236 19.20 11.33 7.91
N PHE A 237 19.28 11.28 6.59
CA PHE A 237 18.23 11.80 5.71
C PHE A 237 16.88 11.13 5.98
N SER A 238 16.87 9.80 6.06
CA SER A 238 15.65 9.02 6.34
C SER A 238 15.09 9.34 7.73
N THR A 239 15.95 9.57 8.73
CA THR A 239 15.54 10.01 10.08
C THR A 239 14.85 11.37 10.04
N VAL A 240 15.41 12.34 9.31
CA VAL A 240 14.81 13.70 9.18
C VAL A 240 13.46 13.63 8.47
N VAL A 241 13.35 12.84 7.41
CA VAL A 241 12.09 12.63 6.68
C VAL A 241 11.05 11.98 7.59
N ALA A 242 11.41 10.94 8.35
CA ALA A 242 10.52 10.28 9.31
C ALA A 242 10.04 11.23 10.43
N ALA A 243 10.93 12.08 10.95
CA ALA A 243 10.58 13.11 11.92
C ALA A 243 9.57 14.11 11.34
N GLY A 244 9.78 14.56 10.10
CA GLY A 244 8.86 15.46 9.38
C GLY A 244 7.48 14.86 9.16
N PHE A 245 7.39 13.61 8.70
CA PHE A 245 6.12 12.90 8.57
C PHE A 245 5.43 12.72 9.92
N THR A 246 6.16 12.33 10.97
CA THR A 246 5.60 12.16 12.31
C THR A 246 5.04 13.47 12.86
N PHE A 247 5.77 14.58 12.69
CA PHE A 247 5.29 15.90 13.08
C PHE A 247 3.99 16.26 12.36
N THR A 248 3.97 16.06 11.04
CA THR A 248 2.80 16.32 10.17
C THR A 248 1.59 15.50 10.61
N ASN A 249 1.79 14.21 10.87
CA ASN A 249 0.74 13.28 11.27
C ASN A 249 0.20 13.60 12.67
N LEU A 250 1.07 13.89 13.64
CA LEU A 250 0.66 14.34 14.98
C LEU A 250 -0.10 15.67 14.92
N GLN A 251 0.35 16.61 14.09
CA GLN A 251 -0.32 17.88 13.91
C GLN A 251 -1.72 17.70 13.31
N GLY A 252 -1.86 16.84 12.30
CA GLY A 252 -3.15 16.46 11.72
C GLY A 252 -4.08 15.76 12.71
N LEU A 253 -3.55 14.92 13.61
CA LEU A 253 -4.34 14.26 14.67
C LEU A 253 -4.97 15.25 15.65
N LEU A 254 -4.28 16.35 15.93
CA LEU A 254 -4.75 17.39 16.84
C LEU A 254 -5.81 18.32 16.20
N GLY A 255 -5.98 18.26 14.88
CA GLY A 255 -6.69 19.28 14.14
C GLY A 255 -8.11 19.06 13.78
N LYS A 256 -8.48 17.79 13.74
CA LYS A 256 -9.87 17.43 13.60
C LYS A 256 -10.45 17.55 15.01
N GLY A 257 -11.67 18.06 15.11
CA GLY A 257 -12.62 17.58 16.13
C GLY A 257 -12.90 16.09 15.92
N CYS A 258 -11.84 15.28 15.79
CA CYS A 258 -11.87 13.86 15.50
C CYS A 258 -12.31 13.18 16.78
N TYR A 259 -13.62 13.17 16.98
CA TYR A 259 -14.27 11.88 17.15
C TYR A 259 -13.81 11.00 15.97
N ARG A 260 -12.61 10.41 16.06
CA ARG A 260 -12.30 9.23 15.28
C ARG A 260 -13.22 8.17 15.84
N SER A 261 -14.39 8.05 15.22
CA SER A 261 -15.27 6.93 15.45
C SER A 261 -14.46 5.65 15.22
N ASP A 262 -14.83 4.58 15.90
CA ASP A 262 -14.28 3.24 15.70
C ASP A 262 -14.17 2.84 14.21
N TYR A 263 -14.99 3.48 13.37
CA TYR A 263 -14.97 3.38 11.92
C TYR A 263 -13.68 3.89 11.24
N ALA A 264 -13.16 5.07 11.60
CA ALA A 264 -11.94 5.61 11.02
C ALA A 264 -10.72 4.74 11.40
N THR A 265 -10.67 4.30 12.66
CA THR A 265 -9.63 3.41 13.18
C THR A 265 -9.66 2.02 12.51
N ALA A 266 -10.85 1.47 12.27
CA ALA A 266 -10.99 0.18 11.60
C ALA A 266 -10.65 0.24 10.09
N GLN A 267 -10.95 1.36 9.41
CA GLN A 267 -10.49 1.60 8.04
C GLN A 267 -8.98 1.56 7.95
N ASP A 268 -8.36 2.25 8.91
CA ASP A 268 -6.93 2.35 9.04
C ASP A 268 -6.28 0.95 9.20
N HIS A 269 -6.88 0.08 10.01
CA HIS A 269 -6.42 -1.30 10.20
C HIS A 269 -6.49 -2.17 8.94
N ILE A 270 -7.50 -2.02 8.09
CA ILE A 270 -7.65 -2.80 6.86
C ILE A 270 -6.73 -2.29 5.74
N ALA A 271 -6.51 -0.98 5.67
CA ALA A 271 -5.63 -0.38 4.67
C ALA A 271 -4.16 -0.78 4.88
N LEU A 272 -3.76 -1.04 6.13
CA LEU A 272 -2.38 -1.36 6.50
C LEU A 272 -1.79 -2.58 5.75
N PRO A 273 -2.38 -3.79 5.80
CA PRO A 273 -1.85 -4.94 5.08
C PRO A 273 -1.95 -4.78 3.55
N ILE A 274 -2.91 -4.00 3.05
CA ILE A 274 -3.04 -3.69 1.62
C ILE A 274 -1.89 -2.80 1.16
N ASN A 275 -1.55 -1.77 1.93
CA ASN A 275 -0.41 -0.90 1.62
C ASN A 275 0.91 -1.69 1.68
N SER A 276 1.07 -2.56 2.69
CA SER A 276 2.23 -3.46 2.78
C SER A 276 2.35 -4.36 1.54
N MET A 277 1.24 -4.98 1.11
CA MET A 277 1.21 -5.80 -0.11
C MET A 277 1.63 -5.02 -1.36
N TYR A 278 1.17 -3.79 -1.53
CA TYR A 278 1.55 -2.98 -2.69
C TYR A 278 3.00 -2.50 -2.62
N ASN A 279 3.51 -2.16 -1.44
CA ASN A 279 4.94 -1.88 -1.25
C ASN A 279 5.76 -3.11 -1.68
N GLN A 280 5.32 -4.30 -1.29
CA GLN A 280 6.04 -5.55 -1.56
C GLN A 280 6.06 -5.84 -3.05
N PHE A 281 4.95 -5.61 -3.71
CA PHE A 281 4.85 -5.70 -5.15
C PHE A 281 5.79 -4.72 -5.87
N ILE A 282 5.80 -3.45 -5.45
CA ILE A 282 6.65 -2.41 -6.04
C ILE A 282 8.13 -2.75 -5.84
N CYS A 283 8.53 -3.11 -4.61
CA CYS A 283 9.89 -3.52 -4.28
C CYS A 283 10.32 -4.75 -5.09
N THR A 284 9.44 -5.75 -5.22
CA THR A 284 9.70 -6.96 -6.01
C THR A 284 9.89 -6.63 -7.49
N ILE A 285 9.09 -5.74 -8.08
CA ILE A 285 9.25 -5.34 -9.49
C ILE A 285 10.55 -4.56 -9.71
N LEU A 286 10.85 -3.60 -8.84
CA LEU A 286 11.95 -2.67 -9.06
C LEU A 286 13.31 -3.30 -8.76
N PHE A 287 13.38 -4.20 -7.78
CA PHE A 287 14.64 -4.68 -7.22
C PHE A 287 14.70 -6.20 -7.02
N GLY A 288 13.60 -6.92 -7.24
CA GLY A 288 13.56 -8.37 -7.05
C GLY A 288 14.31 -9.13 -8.15
N THR A 289 14.85 -10.30 -7.79
CA THR A 289 15.51 -11.20 -8.73
C THR A 289 14.64 -12.43 -8.98
N TYR A 290 14.31 -12.73 -10.24
CA TYR A 290 13.53 -13.91 -10.59
C TYR A 290 14.40 -15.17 -10.59
N MET A 291 14.00 -16.18 -9.82
CA MET A 291 14.67 -17.47 -9.66
C MET A 291 13.72 -18.62 -10.07
N PRO A 292 13.77 -19.08 -11.34
CA PRO A 292 12.83 -20.08 -11.86
C PRO A 292 12.93 -21.44 -11.16
N ASP A 293 14.12 -21.84 -10.73
CA ASP A 293 14.39 -23.17 -10.18
C ASP A 293 14.31 -23.25 -8.65
N ARG A 294 14.01 -22.12 -7.97
CA ARG A 294 13.91 -22.05 -6.50
C ARG A 294 12.88 -23.05 -5.97
N ALA A 295 13.26 -23.91 -5.03
CA ALA A 295 12.31 -24.81 -4.39
C ALA A 295 11.33 -24.00 -3.49
N PRO A 296 10.05 -24.40 -3.36
CA PRO A 296 9.08 -23.64 -2.57
C PRO A 296 9.52 -23.41 -1.11
N LEU A 297 10.25 -24.35 -0.52
CA LEU A 297 10.73 -24.30 0.86
C LEU A 297 12.02 -23.47 1.03
N GLU A 298 12.66 -23.06 -0.08
CA GLU A 298 13.84 -22.17 -0.07
C GLU A 298 13.45 -20.69 -0.05
N ALA A 299 12.18 -20.36 -0.30
CA ALA A 299 11.69 -18.99 -0.23
C ALA A 299 11.54 -18.57 1.24
N THR A 300 12.37 -17.63 1.68
CA THR A 300 12.26 -17.04 3.02
C THR A 300 11.14 -15.98 3.06
N PRO A 301 10.26 -15.99 4.07
CA PRO A 301 9.32 -14.89 4.33
C PRO A 301 10.08 -13.57 4.52
N ASP A 302 9.52 -12.45 4.05
CA ASP A 302 10.21 -11.15 4.14
C ASP A 302 9.66 -10.31 5.30
N VAL A 303 10.35 -10.42 6.43
CA VAL A 303 9.95 -9.78 7.69
C VAL A 303 10.39 -8.30 7.75
N PHE A 304 11.31 -7.85 6.89
CA PHE A 304 11.91 -6.52 7.00
C PHE A 304 11.08 -5.41 6.34
N GLU A 305 10.38 -5.70 5.25
CA GLU A 305 9.55 -4.73 4.53
C GLU A 305 8.31 -4.27 5.35
N GLU A 306 7.84 -5.14 6.22
CA GLU A 306 6.71 -4.88 7.09
C GLU A 306 7.05 -3.84 8.17
N GLN A 307 8.33 -3.78 8.59
CA GLN A 307 8.85 -2.73 9.46
C GLN A 307 8.76 -1.35 8.76
N TYR A 308 9.04 -1.28 7.46
CA TYR A 308 8.90 -0.04 6.66
C TYR A 308 7.45 0.42 6.52
N THR A 309 6.51 -0.52 6.39
CA THR A 309 5.07 -0.20 6.32
C THR A 309 4.56 0.31 7.68
N ILE A 310 5.11 -0.19 8.78
CA ILE A 310 4.88 0.34 10.13
C ILE A 310 5.62 1.67 10.36
N ILE A 311 6.48 2.16 9.47
CA ILE A 311 7.15 3.47 9.63
C ILE A 311 6.45 4.59 8.85
N THR A 312 5.83 4.30 7.69
CA THR A 312 5.30 5.30 6.74
C THR A 312 3.91 5.89 7.02
N ARG A 313 3.11 5.27 7.89
CA ARG A 313 1.78 5.75 8.35
C ARG A 313 1.79 6.98 9.27
#